data_AF-A0A1H0FKI1-F1
#
_entry.id   AF-A0A1H0FKI1-F1
#
_cell.length_a   1.000
_cell.length_b   1.000
_cell.length_c   1.000
_cell.angle_alpha   90.00
_cell.angle_beta   90.00
_cell.angle_gamma   90.00
#
_symmetry.space_group_name_H-M   'P 1'
#
loop_
_entity.id
_entity.type
_entity.pdbx_description
1 polymer ?
#
loop_
_entity_poly.entity_id
_entity_poly.type
_entity_poly.pdbx_seq_one_letter_code
_entity_poly.pdbx_strand_id
1 'polypeptide(L)'
;MGAFAPRTAAALCLTVLAATVAGCGGDDHGGGAAAKSAGTSAAASTAPATGPTRLLSQQELEKAAAGRAELPGWTFMTIVGHTADGDGNTPALADVRRFPAVKPAACQPLSRMTTSGMSNYQVHALTEVVADRDSDDDSVPGTNVQLTAYEPHDALKVLPELRAALASCTSFAGETDTDHYTAPHVVPSKRIGDDSVVYDLTTVLEDDPSVDAITGDAPSGTARVPYTCEVVRVGSVIAVYWVQAAVGQRARIPQEVVAAQTAKLRTA
;
A
#
# COMPACT_ATOMS: atom_id res chain seq x y z
N MET A 1 15.41 -11.58 43.31
CA MET A 1 15.05 -10.59 44.34
C MET A 1 16.08 -9.48 44.31
N GLY A 2 15.72 -8.32 43.77
CA GLY A 2 16.58 -7.14 43.71
C GLY A 2 15.68 -5.95 43.40
N ALA A 3 15.35 -5.18 44.43
CA ALA A 3 14.48 -4.02 44.37
C ALA A 3 15.31 -2.75 44.22
N PHE A 4 14.96 -1.86 43.30
CA PHE A 4 15.28 -0.43 43.41
C PHE A 4 14.14 0.42 42.85
N ALA A 5 13.90 1.51 43.58
CA ALA A 5 12.68 2.31 43.67
C ALA A 5 12.52 3.36 42.53
N PRO A 6 11.31 3.96 42.39
CA PRO A 6 10.97 4.86 41.29
C PRO A 6 11.40 6.32 41.57
N ARG A 7 11.66 7.08 40.51
CA ARG A 7 11.80 8.55 40.58
C ARG A 7 10.62 9.22 39.88
N THR A 8 9.78 9.86 40.69
CA THR A 8 8.80 10.88 40.32
C THR A 8 9.45 12.26 40.24
N ALA A 9 9.03 13.07 39.27
CA ALA A 9 8.95 14.54 39.23
C ALA A 9 8.83 14.96 37.75
N ALA A 10 8.14 16.00 37.32
CA ALA A 10 7.14 16.90 37.86
C ALA A 10 6.60 17.70 36.64
N ALA A 11 5.37 18.20 36.75
CA ALA A 11 4.68 18.98 35.75
C ALA A 11 5.35 20.32 35.41
N LEU A 12 5.14 20.80 34.18
CA LEU A 12 5.16 22.22 33.84
C LEU A 12 4.10 22.52 32.77
N CYS A 13 3.13 23.34 33.16
CA CYS A 13 2.13 24.01 32.31
C CYS A 13 2.81 25.01 31.37
N LEU A 14 2.22 25.31 30.20
CA LEU A 14 2.05 26.71 29.72
C LEU A 14 1.19 26.77 28.42
N THR A 15 0.02 27.39 28.58
CA THR A 15 -0.66 28.41 27.74
C THR A 15 -0.91 28.25 26.23
N VAL A 16 -2.21 28.07 25.92
CA VAL A 16 -3.10 28.85 25.03
C VAL A 16 -2.50 29.92 24.09
N LEU A 17 -2.86 29.84 22.80
CA LEU A 17 -3.24 30.99 21.97
C LEU A 17 -4.33 30.58 20.95
N ALA A 18 -5.49 31.23 21.07
CA ALA A 18 -6.58 31.19 20.13
C ALA A 18 -6.36 32.26 19.04
N ALA A 19 -6.64 31.93 17.78
CA ALA A 19 -6.81 32.90 16.72
C ALA A 19 -8.08 32.56 15.93
N THR A 20 -9.13 33.31 16.20
CA THR A 20 -10.35 33.38 15.40
C THR A 20 -10.11 34.37 14.27
N VAL A 21 -10.37 33.96 13.03
CA VAL A 21 -10.52 34.90 11.91
C VAL A 21 -11.96 34.81 11.43
N ALA A 22 -12.73 35.84 11.80
CA ALA A 22 -14.01 36.14 11.21
C ALA A 22 -13.77 36.89 9.89
N GLY A 23 -14.29 36.36 8.79
CA GLY A 23 -14.36 37.04 7.50
C GLY A 23 -15.80 37.02 7.02
N CYS A 24 -16.48 38.16 7.13
CA CYS A 24 -17.84 38.40 6.68
C CYS A 24 -17.80 39.44 5.56
N GLY A 25 -18.58 39.23 4.50
CA GLY A 25 -19.22 40.31 3.77
C GLY A 25 -18.88 40.45 2.28
N GLY A 26 -19.93 40.45 1.45
CA GLY A 26 -19.98 41.24 0.21
C GLY A 26 -20.75 40.61 -0.94
N ASP A 27 -22.08 40.74 -0.94
CA ASP A 27 -22.96 40.42 -2.08
C ASP A 27 -22.93 41.48 -3.20
N ASP A 28 -23.07 40.98 -4.42
CA ASP A 28 -23.71 41.49 -5.65
C ASP A 28 -23.69 43.00 -6.03
N HIS A 29 -23.22 43.31 -7.26
CA HIS A 29 -24.06 43.78 -8.37
C HIS A 29 -23.25 44.07 -9.67
N GLY A 30 -23.63 43.39 -10.75
CA GLY A 30 -23.99 44.00 -12.03
C GLY A 30 -22.91 44.55 -12.98
N GLY A 31 -22.88 44.04 -14.21
CA GLY A 31 -22.37 44.79 -15.37
C GLY A 31 -21.76 43.91 -16.46
N GLY A 32 -22.59 43.50 -17.42
CA GLY A 32 -22.16 42.64 -18.53
C GLY A 32 -21.31 43.35 -19.59
N ALA A 33 -20.55 42.56 -20.34
CA ALA A 33 -20.23 42.80 -21.75
C ALA A 33 -19.82 41.47 -22.39
N ALA A 34 -20.31 41.29 -23.63
CA ALA A 34 -20.28 40.05 -24.38
C ALA A 34 -18.93 39.76 -25.09
N ALA A 35 -18.83 38.49 -25.49
CA ALA A 35 -18.11 37.95 -26.64
C ALA A 35 -16.60 37.67 -26.51
N LYS A 36 -16.26 36.38 -26.43
CA LYS A 36 -15.77 35.63 -27.62
C LYS A 36 -15.72 34.13 -27.35
N SER A 37 -16.45 33.41 -28.20
CA SER A 37 -16.34 31.96 -28.37
C SER A 37 -14.97 31.64 -28.97
N ALA A 38 -14.23 30.74 -28.32
CA ALA A 38 -13.09 30.04 -28.90
C ALA A 38 -13.04 28.61 -28.35
N GLY A 39 -13.45 27.69 -29.21
CA GLY A 39 -12.88 26.35 -29.40
C GLY A 39 -12.39 25.58 -28.19
N THR A 40 -13.26 24.71 -27.69
CA THR A 40 -13.02 23.26 -27.57
C THR A 40 -11.56 22.81 -27.37
N SER A 41 -11.17 22.63 -26.12
CA SER A 41 -10.42 21.43 -25.73
C SER A 41 -11.04 20.92 -24.44
N ALA A 42 -12.09 20.12 -24.61
CA ALA A 42 -12.62 19.31 -23.53
C ALA A 42 -11.47 18.39 -23.10
N ALA A 43 -10.79 18.76 -22.02
CA ALA A 43 -10.05 17.80 -21.22
C ALA A 43 -11.04 16.66 -20.96
N ALA A 44 -10.71 15.48 -21.47
CA ALA A 44 -11.45 14.27 -21.17
C ALA A 44 -11.39 14.09 -19.66
N SER A 45 -12.40 14.64 -18.98
CA SER A 45 -12.69 14.38 -17.59
C SER A 45 -13.09 12.93 -17.56
N THR A 46 -12.11 12.06 -17.31
CA THR A 46 -12.32 10.65 -17.06
C THR A 46 -13.42 10.57 -16.00
N ALA A 47 -14.60 10.10 -16.40
CA ALA A 47 -15.69 9.85 -15.48
C ALA A 47 -15.14 9.01 -14.32
N PRO A 48 -15.55 9.27 -13.06
CA PRO A 48 -15.11 8.43 -11.96
C PRO A 48 -15.48 7.00 -12.30
N ALA A 49 -14.49 6.12 -12.34
CA ALA A 49 -14.74 4.70 -12.51
C ALA A 49 -15.61 4.27 -11.32
N THR A 50 -16.86 3.94 -11.61
CA THR A 50 -17.80 3.42 -10.62
C THR A 50 -17.46 1.95 -10.43
N GLY A 51 -16.35 1.66 -9.75
CA GLY A 51 -16.16 0.34 -9.15
C GLY A 51 -17.29 0.06 -8.13
N PRO A 52 -17.52 -1.20 -7.75
CA PRO A 52 -18.48 -1.50 -6.70
C PRO A 52 -18.04 -0.78 -5.42
N THR A 53 -18.77 0.26 -5.02
CA THR A 53 -18.69 0.83 -3.65
C THR A 53 -19.28 -0.11 -2.62
N ARG A 54 -19.61 -1.35 -2.99
CA ARG A 54 -20.10 -2.38 -2.09
C ARG A 54 -18.91 -3.07 -1.45
N LEU A 55 -18.95 -3.21 -0.13
CA LEU A 55 -18.02 -4.05 0.60
C LEU A 55 -18.14 -5.51 0.12
N LEU A 56 -17.03 -6.08 -0.36
CA LEU A 56 -16.96 -7.49 -0.74
C LEU A 56 -16.80 -8.38 0.51
N SER A 57 -17.52 -9.50 0.54
CA SER A 57 -17.26 -10.58 1.49
C SER A 57 -15.98 -11.34 1.13
N GLN A 58 -15.48 -12.17 2.05
CA GLN A 58 -14.30 -13.00 1.82
C GLN A 58 -14.41 -13.85 0.54
N GLN A 59 -15.53 -14.55 0.36
CA GLN A 59 -15.74 -15.40 -0.82
C GLN A 59 -15.80 -14.60 -2.12
N GLU A 60 -16.39 -13.40 -2.08
CA GLU A 60 -16.46 -12.52 -3.25
C GLU A 60 -15.09 -11.96 -3.61
N LEU A 61 -14.28 -11.60 -2.62
CA LEU A 61 -12.91 -11.14 -2.82
C LEU A 61 -12.01 -12.24 -3.39
N GLU A 62 -12.10 -13.46 -2.87
CA GLU A 62 -11.37 -14.63 -3.38
C GLU A 62 -11.73 -14.94 -4.85
N LYS A 63 -13.03 -14.87 -5.20
CA LYS A 63 -13.48 -15.01 -6.59
C LYS A 63 -12.97 -13.89 -7.49
N ALA A 64 -12.76 -12.70 -6.93
CA ALA A 64 -12.25 -11.54 -7.64
C ALA A 64 -10.71 -11.54 -7.80
N ALA A 65 -9.98 -12.45 -7.15
CA ALA A 65 -8.56 -12.64 -7.38
C ALA A 65 -8.32 -13.20 -8.79
N ALA A 66 -7.45 -12.54 -9.55
CA ALA A 66 -7.07 -12.99 -10.89
C ALA A 66 -6.35 -14.33 -10.80
N GLY A 67 -6.58 -15.17 -11.81
CA GLY A 67 -5.87 -16.42 -11.98
C GLY A 67 -5.55 -16.67 -13.44
N ARG A 68 -5.21 -17.92 -13.75
CA ARG A 68 -4.85 -18.39 -15.09
C ARG A 68 -5.89 -18.08 -16.17
N ALA A 69 -7.17 -17.98 -15.81
CA ALA A 69 -8.26 -17.64 -16.73
C ALA A 69 -8.15 -16.19 -17.23
N GLU A 70 -7.74 -15.26 -16.37
CA GLU A 70 -7.57 -13.86 -16.73
C GLU A 70 -6.19 -13.55 -17.30
N LEU A 71 -5.19 -14.35 -16.94
CA LEU A 71 -3.82 -14.15 -17.39
C LEU A 71 -3.16 -15.48 -17.80
N PRO A 72 -3.38 -15.94 -19.05
CA PRO A 72 -2.72 -17.14 -19.57
C PRO A 72 -1.18 -16.99 -19.61
N GLY A 73 -0.46 -18.08 -19.33
CA GLY A 73 1.01 -18.07 -19.25
C GLY A 73 1.56 -17.59 -17.91
N TRP A 74 0.69 -17.53 -16.89
CA TRP A 74 1.04 -17.24 -15.51
C TRP A 74 0.46 -18.31 -14.60
N THR A 75 1.21 -18.63 -13.57
CA THR A 75 0.79 -19.45 -12.43
C THR A 75 0.54 -18.55 -11.24
N PHE A 76 -0.47 -18.91 -10.44
CA PHE A 76 -0.85 -18.20 -9.23
C PHE A 76 -0.85 -19.18 -8.08
N MET A 77 -0.11 -18.85 -7.02
CA MET A 77 -0.03 -19.62 -5.79
C MET A 77 -0.70 -18.83 -4.67
N THR A 78 -1.73 -19.39 -4.03
CA THR A 78 -2.39 -18.74 -2.89
C THR A 78 -1.54 -18.82 -1.64
N ILE A 79 -1.33 -17.67 -1.01
CA ILE A 79 -0.72 -17.54 0.31
C ILE A 79 -1.82 -17.43 1.39
N VAL A 80 -2.81 -16.58 1.13
CA VAL A 80 -3.93 -16.29 2.04
C VAL A 80 -5.27 -16.33 1.31
N GLY A 81 -6.26 -16.96 1.93
CA GLY A 81 -7.59 -17.19 1.36
C GLY A 81 -7.65 -18.50 0.59
N HIS A 82 -8.73 -18.69 -0.17
CA HIS A 82 -8.89 -19.84 -1.04
C HIS A 82 -9.18 -19.35 -2.46
N THR A 83 -8.13 -19.15 -3.26
CA THR A 83 -8.29 -18.70 -4.66
C THR A 83 -8.27 -19.90 -5.63
N ALA A 84 -7.88 -19.68 -6.89
CA ALA A 84 -8.07 -20.61 -7.99
C ALA A 84 -7.30 -21.95 -7.85
N ASP A 85 -6.21 -21.98 -7.09
CA ASP A 85 -5.44 -23.19 -6.78
C ASP A 85 -5.92 -23.92 -5.51
N GLY A 86 -6.76 -23.29 -4.68
CA GLY A 86 -7.49 -23.92 -3.57
C GLY A 86 -6.73 -24.15 -2.26
N ASP A 87 -5.42 -23.82 -2.19
CA ASP A 87 -4.50 -24.34 -1.16
C ASP A 87 -3.95 -23.29 -0.17
N GLY A 88 -4.66 -22.19 0.08
CA GLY A 88 -4.20 -21.13 0.99
C GLY A 88 -4.62 -21.29 2.47
N ASN A 89 -4.05 -20.44 3.32
CA ASN A 89 -4.44 -20.36 4.73
C ASN A 89 -5.75 -19.57 4.90
N THR A 90 -6.57 -19.95 5.88
CA THR A 90 -7.73 -19.12 6.26
C THR A 90 -7.26 -17.72 6.68
N PRO A 91 -7.82 -16.64 6.11
CA PRO A 91 -7.39 -15.29 6.43
C PRO A 91 -7.61 -14.97 7.91
N ALA A 92 -6.55 -14.55 8.59
CA ALA A 92 -6.63 -14.00 9.94
C ALA A 92 -6.81 -12.48 9.84
N LEU A 93 -8.06 -12.01 9.97
CA LEU A 93 -8.37 -10.59 9.95
C LEU A 93 -7.97 -9.96 11.29
N ALA A 94 -6.73 -9.49 11.37
CA ALA A 94 -6.21 -8.87 12.58
C ALA A 94 -6.96 -7.57 12.94
N ASP A 95 -7.03 -7.27 14.24
CA ASP A 95 -7.51 -5.97 14.73
C ASP A 95 -6.39 -4.95 14.56
N VAL A 96 -6.53 -4.06 13.58
CA VAL A 96 -5.48 -3.08 13.20
C VAL A 96 -5.10 -2.15 14.35
N ARG A 97 -5.96 -1.99 15.36
CA ARG A 97 -5.68 -1.17 16.55
C ARG A 97 -4.66 -1.81 17.49
N ARG A 98 -4.42 -3.12 17.35
CA ARG A 98 -3.44 -3.86 18.15
C ARG A 98 -2.05 -3.86 17.53
N PHE A 99 -1.94 -3.43 16.29
CA PHE A 99 -0.66 -3.40 15.63
C PHE A 99 0.25 -2.31 16.23
N PRO A 100 1.58 -2.54 16.28
CA PRO A 100 2.51 -1.61 16.89
C PRO A 100 2.54 -0.26 16.17
N ALA A 101 2.69 0.82 16.92
CA ALA A 101 2.87 2.15 16.34
C ALA A 101 4.22 2.27 15.65
N VAL A 102 4.24 2.88 14.47
CA VAL A 102 5.47 3.08 13.68
C VAL A 102 6.12 4.39 14.09
N LYS A 103 7.46 4.42 14.07
CA LYS A 103 8.24 5.65 14.27
C LYS A 103 9.01 6.00 12.99
N PRO A 104 8.87 7.23 12.46
CA PRO A 104 7.94 8.28 12.88
C PRO A 104 6.46 7.93 12.64
N ALA A 105 5.55 8.47 13.46
CA ALA A 105 4.10 8.17 13.36
C ALA A 105 3.50 8.58 12.00
N ALA A 106 4.04 9.62 11.36
CA ALA A 106 3.65 10.03 10.01
C ALA A 106 3.88 8.94 8.95
N CYS A 107 4.77 7.97 9.22
CA CYS A 107 5.09 6.87 8.32
C CYS A 107 4.23 5.63 8.52
N GLN A 108 3.28 5.67 9.45
CA GLN A 108 2.37 4.56 9.71
C GLN A 108 1.63 4.07 8.46
N PRO A 109 1.01 4.93 7.61
CA PRO A 109 0.34 4.45 6.40
C PRO A 109 1.28 3.76 5.40
N LEU A 110 2.50 4.30 5.24
CA LEU A 110 3.50 3.76 4.33
C LEU A 110 4.08 2.44 4.82
N SER A 111 4.41 2.36 6.11
CA SER A 111 4.94 1.16 6.75
C SER A 111 3.95 0.01 6.64
N ARG A 112 2.69 0.21 7.07
CA ARG A 112 1.62 -0.79 6.96
C ARG A 112 1.44 -1.32 5.55
N MET A 113 1.40 -0.41 4.58
CA MET A 113 1.20 -0.78 3.19
C MET A 113 2.38 -1.62 2.66
N THR A 114 3.60 -1.31 3.10
CA THR A 114 4.84 -1.99 2.65
C THR A 114 5.03 -3.34 3.33
N THR A 115 4.73 -3.44 4.63
CA THR A 115 5.04 -4.63 5.43
C THR A 115 3.95 -5.69 5.38
N SER A 116 2.70 -5.26 5.31
CA SER A 116 1.55 -6.17 5.44
C SER A 116 0.50 -5.96 4.35
N GLY A 117 0.77 -5.12 3.35
CA GLY A 117 -0.18 -4.82 2.27
C GLY A 117 -1.49 -4.19 2.75
N MET A 118 -1.53 -3.71 3.99
CA MET A 118 -2.74 -3.24 4.67
C MET A 118 -2.67 -1.73 4.95
N SER A 119 -3.83 -1.13 5.21
CA SER A 119 -3.95 0.25 5.66
C SER A 119 -4.12 0.32 7.19
N ASN A 120 -4.38 1.53 7.71
CA ASN A 120 -4.70 1.74 9.12
C ASN A 120 -6.17 1.43 9.47
N TYR A 121 -6.96 1.01 8.48
CA TYR A 121 -8.40 0.75 8.61
C TYR A 121 -8.68 -0.73 8.80
N GLN A 122 -9.79 -1.05 9.45
CA GLN A 122 -10.15 -2.45 9.71
C GLN A 122 -10.39 -3.19 8.39
N VAL A 123 -9.75 -4.35 8.26
CA VAL A 123 -9.91 -5.24 7.11
C VAL A 123 -11.14 -6.13 7.31
N HIS A 124 -11.94 -6.28 6.25
CA HIS A 124 -13.15 -7.10 6.23
C HIS A 124 -13.00 -8.40 5.41
N ALA A 125 -12.10 -8.39 4.43
CA ALA A 125 -11.70 -9.56 3.68
C ALA A 125 -10.29 -9.36 3.15
N LEU A 126 -9.55 -10.46 3.03
CA LEU A 126 -8.16 -10.47 2.61
C LEU A 126 -7.86 -11.73 1.79
N THR A 127 -7.18 -11.57 0.68
CA THR A 127 -6.56 -12.68 -0.04
C THR A 127 -5.22 -12.25 -0.62
N GLU A 128 -4.29 -13.17 -0.70
CA GLU A 128 -2.95 -12.94 -1.20
C GLU A 128 -2.51 -14.10 -2.07
N VAL A 129 -1.95 -13.78 -3.23
CA VAL A 129 -1.39 -14.73 -4.18
C VAL A 129 -0.02 -14.27 -4.64
N VAL A 130 0.84 -15.21 -5.01
CA VAL A 130 2.06 -14.94 -5.79
C VAL A 130 1.76 -15.26 -7.24
N ALA A 131 1.99 -14.30 -8.13
CA ALA A 131 1.89 -14.47 -9.57
C ALA A 131 3.28 -14.65 -10.17
N ASP A 132 3.50 -15.80 -10.79
CA ASP A 132 4.75 -16.18 -11.45
C ASP A 132 4.51 -16.41 -12.94
N ARG A 133 5.44 -15.96 -13.77
CA ARG A 133 5.36 -16.19 -15.22
C ARG A 133 5.75 -17.64 -15.51
N ASP A 134 4.98 -18.30 -16.36
CA ASP A 134 5.31 -19.64 -16.86
C ASP A 134 6.50 -19.53 -17.83
N SER A 135 7.71 -19.39 -17.32
CA SER A 135 8.95 -19.32 -18.10
C SER A 135 10.13 -19.85 -17.32
N ASP A 136 11.08 -20.47 -18.02
CA ASP A 136 12.38 -20.90 -17.45
C ASP A 136 13.33 -19.72 -17.16
N ASP A 137 12.83 -18.48 -17.25
CA ASP A 137 13.59 -17.27 -17.01
C ASP A 137 13.43 -16.82 -15.55
N ASP A 138 14.30 -17.35 -14.68
CA ASP A 138 14.37 -17.00 -13.26
C ASP A 138 14.73 -15.51 -13.01
N SER A 139 14.99 -14.72 -14.06
CA SER A 139 15.28 -13.28 -13.91
C SER A 139 14.04 -12.42 -13.66
N VAL A 140 12.84 -12.97 -13.84
CA VAL A 140 11.58 -12.27 -13.51
C VAL A 140 11.11 -12.73 -12.13
N PRO A 141 11.31 -11.95 -11.06
CA PRO A 141 10.82 -12.33 -9.75
C PRO A 141 9.29 -12.41 -9.73
N GLY A 142 8.77 -13.36 -8.97
CA GLY A 142 7.35 -13.46 -8.65
C GLY A 142 6.81 -12.16 -8.08
N THR A 143 5.57 -11.86 -8.41
CA THR A 143 4.88 -10.66 -7.93
C THR A 143 3.82 -11.06 -6.93
N ASN A 144 3.96 -10.55 -5.71
CA ASN A 144 2.92 -10.72 -4.71
C ASN A 144 1.75 -9.80 -5.05
N VAL A 145 0.53 -10.31 -4.90
CA VAL A 145 -0.73 -9.61 -5.13
C VAL A 145 -1.61 -9.84 -3.93
N GLN A 146 -1.85 -8.78 -3.17
CA GLN A 146 -2.78 -8.80 -2.05
C GLN A 146 -4.01 -7.97 -2.37
N LEU A 147 -5.19 -8.55 -2.19
CA LEU A 147 -6.46 -7.85 -2.27
C LEU A 147 -7.01 -7.70 -0.86
N THR A 148 -7.39 -6.48 -0.50
CA THR A 148 -7.95 -6.17 0.81
C THR A 148 -9.23 -5.38 0.66
N ALA A 149 -10.33 -5.89 1.22
CA ALA A 149 -11.61 -5.19 1.25
C ALA A 149 -11.74 -4.38 2.54
N TYR A 150 -12.12 -3.11 2.39
CA TYR A 150 -12.40 -2.17 3.48
C TYR A 150 -13.84 -1.69 3.40
N GLU A 151 -14.31 -1.06 4.47
CA GLU A 151 -15.50 -0.22 4.36
C GLU A 151 -15.31 0.84 3.25
N PRO A 152 -16.33 1.13 2.43
CA PRO A 152 -16.16 2.00 1.25
C PRO A 152 -15.64 3.39 1.59
N HIS A 153 -16.06 3.94 2.72
CA HIS A 153 -15.65 5.25 3.19
C HIS A 153 -14.18 5.30 3.66
N ASP A 154 -13.63 4.16 4.09
CA ASP A 154 -12.24 4.04 4.53
C ASP A 154 -11.32 3.76 3.35
N ALA A 155 -11.74 2.93 2.38
CA ALA A 155 -11.00 2.70 1.14
C ALA A 155 -10.64 4.01 0.41
N LEU A 156 -11.55 5.00 0.44
CA LEU A 156 -11.33 6.33 -0.16
C LEU A 156 -10.17 7.12 0.48
N LYS A 157 -9.81 6.82 1.73
CA LYS A 157 -8.78 7.55 2.49
C LYS A 157 -7.39 6.93 2.37
N VAL A 158 -7.31 5.64 2.01
CA VAL A 158 -6.05 4.87 1.97
C VAL A 158 -4.99 5.53 1.09
N LEU A 159 -5.28 5.78 -0.19
CA LEU A 159 -4.29 6.35 -1.12
C LEU A 159 -3.92 7.81 -0.80
N PRO A 160 -4.87 8.70 -0.42
CA PRO A 160 -4.53 10.04 0.07
C PRO A 160 -3.56 10.02 1.26
N GLU A 161 -3.81 9.18 2.27
CA GLU A 161 -2.93 9.06 3.44
C GLU A 161 -1.57 8.47 3.08
N LEU A 162 -1.55 7.47 2.21
CA LEU A 162 -0.31 6.88 1.70
C LEU A 162 0.55 7.92 0.97
N ARG A 163 -0.05 8.77 0.13
CA ARG A 163 0.67 9.87 -0.53
C ARG A 163 1.21 10.89 0.46
N ALA A 164 0.44 11.22 1.49
CA ALA A 164 0.90 12.14 2.55
C ALA A 164 2.09 11.56 3.33
N ALA A 165 2.07 10.26 3.64
CA ALA A 165 3.20 9.56 4.24
C ALA A 165 4.42 9.54 3.30
N LEU A 166 4.23 9.17 2.03
CA LEU A 166 5.30 9.17 1.01
C LEU A 166 5.97 10.53 0.83
N ALA A 167 5.23 11.63 1.01
CA ALA A 167 5.78 12.98 0.89
C ALA A 167 6.67 13.41 2.07
N SER A 168 6.54 12.75 3.23
CA SER A 168 7.20 13.17 4.48
C SER A 168 8.19 12.16 5.03
N CYS A 169 8.02 10.88 4.70
CA CYS A 169 8.84 9.79 5.21
C CYS A 169 10.10 9.60 4.38
N THR A 170 11.25 9.53 5.05
CA THR A 170 12.54 9.22 4.43
C THR A 170 13.04 7.82 4.79
N SER A 171 12.58 7.30 5.93
CA SER A 171 12.88 5.96 6.45
C SER A 171 11.85 5.55 7.51
N PHE A 172 11.65 4.25 7.68
CA PHE A 172 10.79 3.69 8.73
C PHE A 172 11.20 2.25 9.04
N ALA A 173 10.89 1.79 10.26
CA ALA A 173 10.99 0.38 10.62
C ALA A 173 9.77 -0.39 10.09
N GLY A 174 9.99 -1.66 9.77
CA GLY A 174 8.95 -2.62 9.46
C GLY A 174 8.21 -3.09 10.70
N GLU A 175 7.47 -4.19 10.56
CA GLU A 175 6.76 -4.81 11.69
C GLU A 175 7.70 -5.62 12.58
N THR A 176 8.84 -6.05 12.05
CA THR A 176 9.92 -6.69 12.81
C THR A 176 11.07 -5.71 13.06
N ASP A 177 11.85 -5.98 14.11
CA ASP A 177 13.01 -5.14 14.45
C ASP A 177 14.14 -5.23 13.40
N THR A 178 14.12 -6.25 12.54
CA THR A 178 15.13 -6.48 11.48
C THR A 178 14.77 -5.84 10.14
N ASP A 179 13.52 -5.42 9.96
CA ASP A 179 13.07 -4.80 8.72
C ASP A 179 13.25 -3.29 8.77
N HIS A 180 14.12 -2.76 7.92
CA HIS A 180 14.33 -1.33 7.78
C HIS A 180 14.13 -0.88 6.35
N TYR A 181 13.33 0.16 6.15
CA TYR A 181 13.01 0.69 4.82
C TYR A 181 13.49 2.12 4.70
N THR A 182 14.08 2.45 3.55
CA THR A 182 14.69 3.75 3.30
C THR A 182 14.41 4.27 1.90
N ALA A 183 14.54 5.60 1.76
CA ALA A 183 14.42 6.33 0.49
C ALA A 183 13.12 6.05 -0.30
N PRO A 184 11.95 6.07 0.35
CA PRO A 184 10.70 5.91 -0.37
C PRO A 184 10.48 7.09 -1.32
N HIS A 185 10.03 6.81 -2.54
CA HIS A 185 9.68 7.85 -3.49
C HIS A 185 8.62 7.38 -4.47
N VAL A 186 7.74 8.31 -4.86
CA VAL A 186 6.69 8.05 -5.85
C VAL A 186 7.31 7.95 -7.24
N VAL A 187 6.90 6.92 -7.98
CA VAL A 187 7.29 6.70 -9.37
C VAL A 187 6.14 7.14 -10.29
N PRO A 188 6.40 7.88 -11.38
CA PRO A 188 5.38 8.18 -12.37
C PRO A 188 4.81 6.90 -12.98
N SER A 189 3.48 6.73 -12.88
CA SER A 189 2.77 5.60 -13.48
C SER A 189 1.50 6.07 -14.19
N LYS A 190 0.96 5.21 -15.05
CA LYS A 190 -0.37 5.45 -15.62
C LYS A 190 -1.40 5.19 -14.52
N ARG A 191 -2.39 6.08 -14.39
CA ARG A 191 -3.49 5.85 -13.46
C ARG A 191 -4.28 4.61 -13.89
N ILE A 192 -4.38 3.65 -12.99
CA ILE A 192 -5.14 2.39 -13.14
C ILE A 192 -6.16 2.33 -11.98
N GLY A 193 -7.25 1.59 -12.16
CA GLY A 193 -8.34 1.53 -11.18
C GLY A 193 -9.11 2.85 -11.10
N ASP A 194 -9.64 3.16 -9.91
CA ASP A 194 -10.25 4.45 -9.59
C ASP A 194 -9.17 5.46 -9.17
N ASP A 195 -8.14 4.97 -8.47
CA ASP A 195 -6.97 5.71 -8.06
C ASP A 195 -5.78 4.74 -7.87
N SER A 196 -4.55 5.20 -8.15
CA SER A 196 -3.35 4.38 -7.98
C SER A 196 -2.13 5.20 -7.56
N VAL A 197 -1.16 4.53 -6.92
CA VAL A 197 0.17 5.07 -6.62
C VAL A 197 1.21 3.96 -6.77
N VAL A 198 2.34 4.29 -7.39
CA VAL A 198 3.52 3.42 -7.46
C VAL A 198 4.64 4.10 -6.71
N TYR A 199 5.38 3.35 -5.91
CA TYR A 199 6.53 3.85 -5.19
C TYR A 199 7.63 2.79 -5.08
N ASP A 200 8.86 3.29 -5.08
CA ASP A 200 10.07 2.50 -4.87
C ASP A 200 10.65 2.82 -3.51
N LEU A 201 11.30 1.83 -2.88
CA LEU A 201 12.06 1.98 -1.65
C LEU A 201 13.19 0.94 -1.60
N THR A 202 14.04 1.04 -0.58
CA THR A 202 15.10 0.06 -0.32
C THR A 202 14.85 -0.61 1.02
N THR A 203 14.72 -1.94 1.01
CA THR A 203 14.82 -2.76 2.22
C THR A 203 16.30 -2.88 2.60
N VAL A 204 16.60 -2.59 3.84
CA VAL A 204 17.91 -2.68 4.46
C VAL A 204 17.85 -3.88 5.40
N LEU A 205 18.51 -4.96 5.01
CA LEU A 205 18.64 -6.16 5.82
C LEU A 205 19.95 -6.04 6.59
N GLU A 206 19.86 -5.90 7.91
CA GLU A 206 21.02 -5.96 8.79
C GLU A 206 21.38 -7.41 9.07
N ASP A 207 22.67 -7.74 9.15
CA ASP A 207 23.11 -9.07 9.55
C ASP A 207 22.53 -9.39 10.93
N ASP A 208 21.91 -10.58 11.09
CA ASP A 208 21.64 -11.14 12.40
C ASP A 208 22.89 -11.88 12.87
N PRO A 209 23.67 -11.34 13.81
CA PRO A 209 24.90 -11.96 14.28
C PRO A 209 24.67 -13.34 14.94
N SER A 210 23.42 -13.69 15.29
CA SER A 210 23.08 -15.01 15.82
C SER A 210 22.99 -16.10 14.74
N VAL A 211 22.72 -15.74 13.49
CA VAL A 211 22.67 -16.67 12.35
C VAL A 211 24.08 -16.94 11.81
N ASP A 212 24.89 -15.89 11.68
CA ASP A 212 26.30 -15.98 11.24
C ASP A 212 27.15 -16.84 12.20
N ALA A 213 26.83 -16.79 13.50
CA ALA A 213 27.49 -17.60 14.52
C ALA A 213 27.19 -19.11 14.40
N ILE A 214 26.10 -19.49 13.72
CA ILE A 214 25.70 -20.89 13.53
C ILE A 214 26.28 -21.46 12.23
N THR A 215 26.34 -20.67 11.16
CA THR A 215 26.85 -21.14 9.86
C THR A 215 28.36 -21.01 9.71
N GLY A 216 29.00 -20.15 10.52
CA GLY A 216 30.45 -19.91 10.46
C GLY A 216 30.86 -19.07 9.24
N ASP A 217 29.90 -18.49 8.54
CA ASP A 217 30.14 -17.54 7.45
C ASP A 217 30.51 -16.17 8.03
N ALA A 218 31.39 -15.45 7.34
CA ALA A 218 31.73 -14.08 7.73
C ALA A 218 30.47 -13.19 7.64
N PRO A 219 30.31 -12.19 8.54
CA PRO A 219 29.16 -11.30 8.52
C PRO A 219 29.00 -10.71 7.13
N SER A 220 27.82 -10.92 6.53
CA SER A 220 27.57 -10.64 5.13
C SER A 220 27.33 -9.16 4.85
N GLY A 221 27.52 -8.27 5.82
CA GLY A 221 27.31 -6.84 5.68
C GLY A 221 25.83 -6.48 5.47
N THR A 222 25.53 -5.19 5.56
CA THR A 222 24.17 -4.69 5.32
C THR A 222 23.77 -4.88 3.86
N ALA A 223 22.81 -5.75 3.58
CA ALA A 223 22.24 -5.92 2.25
C ALA A 223 21.18 -4.85 1.95
N ARG A 224 21.18 -4.33 0.72
CA ARG A 224 20.23 -3.33 0.25
C ARG A 224 19.45 -3.89 -0.92
N VAL A 225 18.19 -4.20 -0.68
CA VAL A 225 17.30 -4.91 -1.61
C VAL A 225 16.28 -3.90 -2.18
N PRO A 226 16.30 -3.65 -3.50
CA PRO A 226 15.29 -2.82 -4.14
C PRO A 226 13.90 -3.42 -4.01
N TYR A 227 12.93 -2.58 -3.64
CA TYR A 227 11.55 -2.95 -3.41
C TYR A 227 10.65 -1.97 -4.17
N THR A 228 9.71 -2.50 -4.94
CA THR A 228 8.71 -1.70 -5.66
C THR A 228 7.33 -2.13 -5.23
N CYS A 229 6.47 -1.16 -4.98
CA CYS A 229 5.08 -1.34 -4.59
C CYS A 229 4.15 -0.55 -5.51
N GLU A 230 3.07 -1.18 -5.95
CA GLU A 230 1.97 -0.52 -6.65
C GLU A 230 0.67 -0.76 -5.87
N VAL A 231 -0.06 0.31 -5.60
CA VAL A 231 -1.30 0.26 -4.82
C VAL A 231 -2.40 0.84 -5.68
N VAL A 232 -3.45 0.05 -5.92
CA VAL A 232 -4.58 0.38 -6.78
C VAL A 232 -5.87 0.26 -5.97
N ARG A 233 -6.71 1.29 -6.00
CA ARG A 233 -8.07 1.23 -5.46
C ARG A 233 -9.07 0.96 -6.57
N VAL A 234 -9.96 0.00 -6.34
CA VAL A 234 -11.16 -0.25 -7.16
C VAL A 234 -12.35 -0.39 -6.22
N GLY A 235 -13.23 0.61 -6.20
CA GLY A 235 -14.35 0.64 -5.26
C GLY A 235 -13.88 0.63 -3.81
N SER A 236 -14.32 -0.38 -3.04
CA SER A 236 -13.94 -0.61 -1.64
C SER A 236 -12.73 -1.54 -1.45
N VAL A 237 -12.11 -2.00 -2.55
CA VAL A 237 -10.96 -2.91 -2.52
C VAL A 237 -9.67 -2.14 -2.82
N ILE A 238 -8.62 -2.44 -2.05
CA ILE A 238 -7.24 -2.04 -2.34
C ILE A 238 -6.47 -3.28 -2.78
N ALA A 239 -5.93 -3.22 -3.99
CA ALA A 239 -4.98 -4.19 -4.51
C ALA A 239 -3.57 -3.64 -4.31
N VAL A 240 -2.70 -4.43 -3.67
CA VAL A 240 -1.30 -4.12 -3.44
C VAL A 240 -0.46 -5.13 -4.19
N TYR A 241 0.47 -4.65 -4.99
CA TYR A 241 1.41 -5.45 -5.74
C TYR A 241 2.81 -5.11 -5.26
N TRP A 242 3.64 -6.11 -4.97
CA TRP A 242 5.02 -5.85 -4.62
C TRP A 242 5.99 -6.89 -5.12
N VAL A 243 7.20 -6.40 -5.38
CA VAL A 243 8.35 -7.18 -5.85
C VAL A 243 9.57 -6.72 -5.07
N GLN A 244 10.33 -7.68 -4.57
CA GLN A 244 11.72 -7.49 -4.15
C GLN A 244 12.62 -8.05 -5.23
N ALA A 245 13.62 -7.29 -5.64
CA ALA A 245 14.61 -7.76 -6.61
C ALA A 245 15.90 -8.19 -5.91
N ALA A 246 16.65 -9.09 -6.55
CA ALA A 246 17.99 -9.41 -6.10
C ALA A 246 18.87 -8.15 -6.01
N VAL A 247 19.88 -8.18 -5.13
CA VAL A 247 20.83 -7.07 -4.98
C VAL A 247 21.46 -6.71 -6.33
N GLY A 248 21.39 -5.43 -6.70
CA GLY A 248 21.91 -4.91 -7.98
C GLY A 248 20.93 -5.01 -9.15
N GLN A 249 19.77 -5.65 -8.98
CA GLN A 249 18.68 -5.65 -9.97
C GLN A 249 17.63 -4.58 -9.65
N ARG A 250 16.69 -4.34 -10.57
CA ARG A 250 15.56 -3.43 -10.33
C ARG A 250 14.31 -4.23 -10.03
N ALA A 251 13.61 -3.89 -8.96
CA ALA A 251 12.25 -4.37 -8.73
C ALA A 251 11.32 -3.75 -9.78
N ARG A 252 10.49 -4.59 -10.40
CA ARG A 252 9.53 -4.18 -11.42
C ARG A 252 8.27 -5.01 -11.32
N ILE A 253 7.14 -4.34 -11.20
CA ILE A 253 5.84 -4.99 -11.15
C ILE A 253 5.35 -5.23 -12.59
N PRO A 254 5.04 -6.48 -12.97
CA PRO A 254 4.46 -6.84 -14.26
C PRO A 254 3.10 -6.15 -14.45
N GLN A 255 3.03 -5.23 -15.41
CA GLN A 255 1.85 -4.38 -15.61
C GLN A 255 0.66 -5.17 -16.17
N GLU A 256 0.91 -6.31 -16.84
CA GLU A 256 -0.15 -7.23 -17.27
C GLU A 256 -0.90 -7.87 -16.08
N VAL A 257 -0.21 -8.15 -14.96
CA VAL A 257 -0.83 -8.68 -13.73
C VAL A 257 -1.72 -7.61 -13.10
N VAL A 258 -1.21 -6.38 -12.99
CA VAL A 258 -1.97 -5.23 -12.46
C VAL A 258 -3.22 -4.96 -13.30
N ALA A 259 -3.08 -4.96 -14.63
CA ALA A 259 -4.17 -4.73 -15.56
C ALA A 259 -5.25 -5.83 -15.48
N ALA A 260 -4.85 -7.10 -15.49
CA ALA A 260 -5.77 -8.24 -15.41
C ALA A 260 -6.55 -8.24 -14.10
N GLN A 261 -5.85 -8.05 -12.98
CA GLN A 261 -6.46 -8.00 -11.65
C GLN A 261 -7.40 -6.80 -11.49
N THR A 262 -7.01 -5.62 -11.98
CA THR A 262 -7.88 -4.42 -11.96
C THR A 262 -9.13 -4.65 -12.81
N ALA A 263 -9.00 -5.26 -13.99
CA ALA A 263 -10.14 -5.55 -14.85
C ALA A 263 -11.13 -6.51 -14.17
N LYS A 264 -10.64 -7.56 -13.52
CA LYS A 264 -11.48 -8.52 -12.78
C LYS A 264 -12.25 -7.86 -11.63
N LEU A 265 -11.58 -7.01 -10.84
CA LEU A 265 -12.20 -6.28 -9.72
C LEU A 265 -13.33 -5.34 -10.15
N ARG A 266 -13.24 -4.75 -11.35
CA ARG A 266 -14.31 -3.86 -11.87
C ARG A 266 -15.61 -4.60 -12.15
N THR A 267 -15.56 -5.92 -12.26
CA THR A 267 -16.73 -6.79 -12.54
C THR A 267 -17.18 -7.62 -11.33
N ALA A 268 -16.53 -7.43 -10.17
CA ALA A 268 -16.81 -8.17 -8.94
C ALA A 268 -18.04 -7.65 -8.17
#